data_AF-A0A2I2A8F9-F1
#
_entry.id   AF-A0A2I2A8F9-F1
#
_cell.length_a   1.000
_cell.length_b   1.000
_cell.length_c   1.000
_cell.angle_alpha   90.00
_cell.angle_beta   90.00
_cell.angle_gamma   90.00
#
_symmetry.space_group_name_H-M   'P 1'
#
loop_
_entity.id
_entity.type
_entity.pdbx_description
1 polymer ?
#
loop_
_entity_poly.entity_id
_entity_poly.type
_entity_poly.pdbx_seq_one_letter_code
_entity_poly.pdbx_strand_id
1 'polypeptide(L)' 'MELTGSFWQGVKDEGRKEGTDEAIIKLIPALALSNDHQAVIKILMKKMDLSQAQAESYYQRAMKQGSKK' A
#
# COMPACT_ATOMS: atom_id res chain seq x y z
N MET A 1 -3.16 -12.59 -10.24
CA MET A 1 -2.58 -11.38 -10.89
C MET A 1 -1.48 -10.88 -9.99
N GLU A 2 -0.20 -11.07 -10.37
CA GLU A 2 0.92 -10.54 -9.59
C GLU A 2 1.09 -9.05 -9.92
N LEU A 3 0.98 -8.19 -8.92
CA LEU A 3 1.26 -6.76 -9.07
C LEU A 3 2.75 -6.61 -9.43
N THR A 4 3.00 -6.35 -10.70
CA THR A 4 4.33 -6.36 -11.31
C THR A 4 5.23 -5.28 -10.71
N GLY A 5 6.55 -5.42 -10.93
CA GLY A 5 7.55 -4.46 -10.44
C GLY A 5 7.28 -3.00 -10.86
N SER A 6 6.56 -2.78 -11.96
CA SER A 6 6.17 -1.45 -12.45
C SER A 6 5.20 -0.73 -11.51
N PHE A 7 4.28 -1.46 -10.87
CA PHE A 7 3.38 -0.89 -9.85
C PHE A 7 4.21 -0.36 -8.67
N TRP A 8 5.17 -1.15 -8.19
CA TRP A 8 6.07 -0.78 -7.09
C TRP A 8 7.04 0.35 -7.45
N GLN A 9 7.45 0.46 -8.71
CA GLN A 9 8.24 1.60 -9.18
C GLN A 9 7.44 2.89 -9.13
N GLY A 10 6.19 2.89 -9.63
CA GLY A 10 5.31 4.05 -9.54
C GLY A 10 5.10 4.48 -8.08
N VAL A 11 4.91 3.52 -7.18
CA VAL A 11 4.79 3.79 -5.74
C VAL A 11 6.03 4.45 -5.15
N LYS A 12 7.23 3.95 -5.51
CA LYS A 12 8.49 4.54 -5.03
C LYS A 12 8.69 5.94 -5.57
N ASP A 13 8.32 6.19 -6.82
CA ASP A 13 8.47 7.50 -7.45
C ASP A 13 7.49 8.53 -6.85
N GLU A 14 6.23 8.11 -6.63
CA GLU A 14 5.18 8.93 -6.03
C GLU A 14 5.43 9.17 -4.53
N GLY A 15 5.85 8.14 -3.79
CA GLY A 15 6.24 8.27 -2.37
C GLY A 15 7.48 9.16 -2.17
N ARG A 16 8.35 9.27 -3.17
CA ARG A 16 9.48 10.21 -3.13
C ARG A 16 9.05 11.67 -3.29
N LYS A 17 7.89 11.93 -3.90
CA LYS A 17 7.32 13.27 -4.08
C LYS A 17 6.33 13.68 -2.99
N GLU A 18 5.46 12.76 -2.54
CA GLU A 18 4.40 13.03 -1.57
C GLU A 18 4.71 12.56 -0.14
N GLY A 19 5.90 11.99 0.09
CA GLY A 19 6.21 11.31 1.35
C GLY A 19 5.72 9.86 1.29
N THR A 20 6.62 8.93 1.65
CA THR A 20 6.44 7.49 1.45
C THR A 20 5.13 6.96 2.04
N ASP A 21 4.72 7.50 3.19
CA ASP A 21 3.49 7.15 3.90
C ASP A 21 2.20 7.40 3.11
N GLU A 22 2.07 8.54 2.45
CA GLU A 22 0.83 8.90 1.73
C GLU A 22 0.68 8.10 0.44
N ALA A 23 1.78 7.84 -0.26
CA ALA A 23 1.78 6.96 -1.42
C ALA A 23 1.35 5.54 -1.02
N ILE A 24 1.93 4.97 0.06
CA ILE A 24 1.53 3.64 0.56
C ILE A 24 0.01 3.60 0.81
N ILE A 25 -0.53 4.62 1.48
CA ILE A 25 -1.96 4.72 1.82
C ILE A 25 -2.83 4.77 0.56
N LYS A 26 -2.45 5.56 -0.46
CA LYS A 26 -3.21 5.65 -1.73
C LYS A 26 -3.19 4.37 -2.55
N LEU A 27 -2.19 3.51 -2.36
CA LEU A 27 -1.97 2.30 -3.17
C LEU A 27 -2.61 1.05 -2.57
N ILE A 28 -2.81 1.00 -1.26
CA ILE A 28 -3.50 -0.10 -0.57
C ILE A 28 -4.87 -0.45 -1.18
N PRO A 29 -5.76 0.50 -1.53
CA PRO A 29 -7.06 0.17 -2.13
C PRO A 29 -6.88 -0.56 -3.46
N ALA A 30 -5.92 -0.13 -4.29
CA ALA A 30 -5.60 -0.80 -5.56
C ALA A 30 -5.04 -2.21 -5.35
N LEU A 31 -4.21 -2.40 -4.30
CA LEU A 31 -3.75 -3.72 -3.89
C LEU A 31 -4.91 -4.62 -3.44
N ALA A 32 -5.84 -4.07 -2.64
CA ALA A 32 -6.99 -4.77 -2.10
C ALA A 32 -8.04 -5.17 -3.16
N LEU A 33 -8.04 -4.53 -4.34
CA LEU A 33 -8.93 -4.92 -5.46
C LEU A 33 -8.64 -6.32 -5.99
N SER A 34 -7.40 -6.82 -5.84
CA SER A 34 -6.99 -8.11 -6.39
C SER A 34 -6.27 -9.01 -5.39
N ASN A 35 -6.18 -8.61 -4.12
CA ASN A 35 -5.47 -9.33 -3.08
C ASN A 35 -6.22 -9.24 -1.75
N ASP A 36 -6.22 -10.34 -1.00
CA ASP A 36 -6.75 -10.37 0.36
C ASP A 36 -5.95 -9.47 1.31
N HIS A 37 -6.59 -9.04 2.40
CA HIS A 37 -5.96 -8.23 3.46
C HIS A 37 -4.57 -8.77 3.86
N GLN A 38 -4.47 -10.07 4.15
CA GLN A 38 -3.21 -10.73 4.50
C GLN A 38 -2.14 -10.65 3.39
N ALA A 39 -2.54 -10.73 2.12
CA ALA A 39 -1.63 -10.60 0.99
C ALA A 39 -1.13 -9.16 0.85
N VAL A 40 -2.01 -8.16 1.01
CA VAL A 40 -1.62 -6.74 1.01
C VAL A 40 -0.61 -6.44 2.12
N ILE A 41 -0.87 -6.92 3.35
CA ILE A 41 0.06 -6.74 4.47
C ILE A 41 1.42 -7.39 4.19
N LYS A 42 1.47 -8.64 3.73
CA LYS A 42 2.73 -9.33 3.37
C LYS A 42 3.52 -8.59 2.29
N ILE A 43 2.80 -8.05 1.31
CA ILE A 43 3.37 -7.27 0.22
C ILE A 43 3.99 -5.97 0.76
N LEU A 44 3.26 -5.23 1.60
CA LEU A 44 3.77 -4.01 2.24
C LEU A 44 5.02 -4.31 3.08
N MET A 45 4.97 -5.35 3.91
CA MET A 45 6.12 -5.76 4.71
C MET A 45 7.34 -6.08 3.84
N LYS A 46 7.16 -6.88 2.78
CA LYS A 46 8.28 -7.35 1.94
C LYS A 46 8.81 -6.29 0.96
N LYS A 47 7.96 -5.39 0.45
CA LYS A 47 8.32 -4.40 -0.58
C LYS A 47 8.75 -3.07 0.01
N MET A 48 8.20 -2.70 1.16
CA MET A 48 8.43 -1.41 1.83
C MET A 48 9.26 -1.54 3.12
N ASP A 49 9.67 -2.76 3.49
CA ASP A 49 10.39 -3.05 4.75
C ASP A 49 9.63 -2.58 6.00
N LEU A 50 8.31 -2.69 5.96
CA LEU A 50 7.43 -2.24 7.05
C LEU A 50 7.22 -3.35 8.07
N SER A 51 7.15 -2.97 9.35
CA SER A 51 6.64 -3.88 10.39
C SER A 51 5.16 -4.17 10.19
N GLN A 52 4.69 -5.33 10.64
CA GLN A 52 3.28 -5.73 10.53
C GLN A 52 2.32 -4.65 11.07
N ALA A 53 2.64 -4.07 12.22
CA ALA A 53 1.84 -2.99 12.82
C ALA A 53 1.78 -1.72 11.94
N GLN A 54 2.87 -1.38 11.25
CA GLN A 54 2.89 -0.25 10.33
C GLN A 54 2.06 -0.56 9.08
N ALA A 55 2.25 -1.74 8.49
CA ALA A 55 1.47 -2.18 7.33
C ALA A 55 -0.04 -2.20 7.62
N GLU A 56 -0.46 -2.71 8.79
CA GLU A 56 -1.86 -2.68 9.23
C GLU A 56 -2.36 -1.25 9.45
N SER A 57 -1.55 -0.39 10.07
CA SER A 57 -1.89 1.02 10.28
C SER A 57 -2.13 1.74 8.95
N TYR A 58 -1.24 1.55 7.97
CA TYR A 58 -1.44 2.09 6.63
C TYR A 58 -2.68 1.51 5.98
N TYR A 59 -2.91 0.19 6.10
CA TYR A 59 -4.07 -0.47 5.52
C TYR A 59 -5.39 0.13 6.04
N GLN A 60 -5.50 0.30 7.36
CA GLN A 60 -6.66 0.94 7.96
C GLN A 60 -6.81 2.40 7.55
N ARG A 61 -5.71 3.16 7.49
CA ARG A 61 -5.74 4.56 7.05
C ARG A 61 -6.21 4.69 5.60
N ALA A 62 -5.78 3.78 4.73
CA ALA A 62 -6.17 3.72 3.32
C ALA A 62 -7.65 3.39 3.14
N MET A 63 -8.14 2.36 3.84
CA MET A 63 -9.56 2.01 3.86
C MET A 63 -10.41 3.17 4.39
N LYS A 64 -9.93 3.87 5.42
CA LYS A 64 -10.61 5.03 6.00
C LYS A 64 -10.63 6.24 5.06
N GLN A 65 -9.57 6.47 4.29
CA GLN A 65 -9.51 7.55 3.29
C GLN A 65 -10.35 7.23 2.04
N GLY A 66 -10.37 5.98 1.58
CA GLY A 66 -11.21 5.52 0.47
C GLY A 66 -12.72 5.50 0.77
N SER A 67 -13.10 5.61 2.05
CA SER A 67 -14.51 5.70 2.48
C SER A 67 -15.07 7.12 2.57
N LYS A 68 -14.29 8.19 2.29
CA LYS A 68 -14.86 9.53 2.14
C LYS A 68 -15.47 9.67 0.73
N LYS A 69 -16.75 9.33 0.64
CA LYS A 69 -17.66 9.65 -0.47
C LYS A 69 -18.08 11.12 -0.41
#